data_AF-A0A3N4RRM6-F1
#
_entry.id   AF-A0A3N4RRM6-F1
#
_cell.length_a   1.000
_cell.length_b   1.000
_cell.length_c   1.000
_cell.angle_alpha   90.00
_cell.angle_beta   90.00
_cell.angle_gamma   90.00
#
_symmetry.space_group_name_H-M   'P 1'
#
loop_
_entity.id
_entity.type
_entity.pdbx_description
1 polymer ?
#
loop_
_entity_poly.entity_id
_entity_poly.type
_entity_poly.pdbx_seq_one_letter_code
_entity_poly.pdbx_strand_id
1 'polypeptide(L)'
;MELIVAGQRALGTRELMELAFGVGVDAELFVGVEGESDQEAKARLDVAREVLRELDFTARSVARWLMQAGAERGRVQAWKAAA
;
A
#
# COMPACT_ATOMS: atom_id res chain seq x y z
N MET A 1 10.10 14.53 5.31
CA MET A 1 10.30 13.52 4.25
C MET A 1 9.81 14.14 2.95
N GLU A 2 10.68 14.30 1.96
CA GLU A 2 10.24 14.71 0.61
C GLU A 2 9.91 13.44 -0.19
N LEU A 3 8.78 13.45 -0.88
CA LEU A 3 8.29 12.33 -1.68
C LEU A 3 8.71 12.58 -3.13
N ILE A 4 9.82 12.00 -3.57
CA ILE A 4 10.33 12.18 -4.94
C ILE A 4 10.26 10.85 -5.70
N VAL A 5 9.58 10.85 -6.84
CA VAL A 5 9.41 9.71 -7.74
C VAL A 5 9.81 10.14 -9.14
N ALA A 6 10.77 9.44 -9.75
CA ALA A 6 11.28 9.76 -11.09
C ALA A 6 11.70 11.24 -11.29
N GLY A 7 12.20 11.89 -10.24
CA GLY A 7 12.58 13.31 -10.25
C GLY A 7 11.42 14.29 -10.06
N GLN A 8 10.18 13.81 -9.91
CA GLN A 8 9.01 14.61 -9.59
C GLN A 8 8.71 14.56 -8.09
N ARG A 9 8.39 15.70 -7.50
CA ARG A 9 8.00 15.80 -6.09
C ARG A 9 6.48 15.64 -5.97
N ALA A 10 6.04 14.66 -5.20
CA ALA A 10 4.65 14.53 -4.77
C ALA A 10 4.34 15.47 -3.60
N LEU A 11 3.19 16.15 -3.68
CA LEU A 11 2.64 17.02 -2.64
C LEU A 11 1.91 16.23 -1.56
N GLY A 12 1.62 14.94 -1.79
CA GLY A 12 0.99 14.06 -0.82
C GLY A 12 0.90 12.62 -1.29
N THR A 13 0.27 11.77 -0.48
CA THR A 13 0.18 10.32 -0.72
C THR A 13 -0.52 9.99 -2.03
N ARG A 14 -1.57 10.73 -2.41
CA ARG A 14 -2.29 10.51 -3.67
C ARG A 14 -1.38 10.69 -4.88
N GLU A 15 -0.71 11.83 -4.96
CA GLU A 15 0.20 12.12 -6.07
C GLU A 15 1.41 11.18 -6.07
N LEU A 16 1.90 10.78 -4.89
CA LEU A 16 2.94 9.75 -4.79
C LEU A 16 2.48 8.43 -5.42
N MET A 17 1.23 8.02 -5.17
CA MET A 17 0.67 6.77 -5.72
C MET A 17 0.49 6.88 -7.23
N GLU A 18 -0.04 8.01 -7.72
CA GLU A 18 -0.19 8.27 -9.16
C GLU A 18 1.18 8.26 -9.87
N LEU A 19 2.20 8.88 -9.28
CA LEU A 19 3.55 8.90 -9.84
C LEU A 19 4.23 7.52 -9.78
N ALA A 20 4.01 6.76 -8.71
CA ALA A 20 4.69 5.47 -8.50
C ALA A 20 4.05 4.32 -9.28
N PHE A 21 2.72 4.32 -9.42
CA PHE A 21 1.99 3.21 -10.03
C PHE A 21 1.51 3.51 -11.46
N GLY A 22 1.36 4.78 -11.83
CA GLY A 22 0.72 5.16 -13.09
C GLY A 22 -0.76 4.77 -13.09
N VAL A 23 -1.25 4.29 -14.24
CA VAL A 23 -2.65 3.85 -14.42
C VAL A 23 -2.75 2.34 -14.17
N GLY A 24 -3.62 1.92 -13.25
CA GLY A 24 -4.06 0.52 -13.15
C GLY A 24 -3.61 -0.27 -11.92
N VAL A 25 -2.94 0.36 -10.95
CA VAL A 25 -2.67 -0.27 -9.64
C VAL A 25 -3.18 0.62 -8.51
N ASP A 26 -4.21 0.14 -7.81
CA ASP A 26 -4.81 0.83 -6.67
C ASP A 26 -4.00 0.61 -5.40
N ALA A 27 -3.85 1.67 -4.60
CA ALA A 27 -3.07 1.61 -3.37
C ALA A 27 -3.74 0.78 -2.27
N GLU A 28 -5.07 0.68 -2.32
CA GLU A 28 -5.93 -0.17 -1.51
C GLU A 28 -5.48 -1.63 -1.56
N LEU A 29 -4.96 -2.09 -2.70
CA LEU A 29 -4.37 -3.43 -2.84
C LEU A 29 -3.25 -3.67 -1.80
N PHE A 30 -2.39 -2.67 -1.58
CA PHE A 30 -1.26 -2.79 -0.66
C PHE A 30 -1.61 -2.39 0.76
N VAL A 31 -2.41 -1.34 0.92
CA VAL A 31 -2.66 -0.71 2.21
C VAL A 31 -3.85 -1.34 2.96
N GLY A 32 -4.73 -2.06 2.25
CA GLY A 32 -5.95 -2.63 2.79
C GLY A 32 -7.08 -1.60 2.95
N VAL A 33 -8.29 -2.10 3.14
CA VAL A 33 -9.51 -1.28 3.31
C VAL A 33 -10.07 -1.43 4.72
N GLU A 34 -10.82 -0.43 5.19
CA GLU A 34 -11.47 -0.50 6.50
C GLU A 34 -12.59 -1.54 6.49
N GLY A 35 -12.70 -2.31 7.58
CA GLY A 35 -13.69 -3.38 7.70
C GLY A 35 -13.34 -4.68 6.97
N GLU A 36 -12.17 -4.77 6.35
CA GLU A 36 -11.66 -6.00 5.72
C GLU A 36 -11.52 -7.12 6.76
N SER A 37 -12.10 -8.29 6.45
CA SER A 37 -11.93 -9.50 7.27
C SER A 37 -10.55 -10.12 7.09
N ASP A 38 -10.12 -10.96 8.03
CA ASP A 38 -8.82 -11.65 7.94
C ASP A 38 -8.64 -12.47 6.66
N GLN A 39 -9.74 -13.06 6.16
CA GLN A 39 -9.72 -13.86 4.94
C GLN A 39 -9.60 -12.97 3.69
N GLU A 40 -10.28 -11.83 3.65
CA GLU A 40 -10.16 -10.84 2.56
C GLU A 40 -8.75 -10.22 2.57
N ALA A 41 -8.23 -9.87 3.75
CA ALA A 41 -6.87 -9.36 3.92
C ALA A 41 -5.83 -10.35 3.42
N LYS A 42 -6.02 -11.65 3.71
CA LYS A 42 -5.14 -12.70 3.19
C LYS A 42 -5.17 -12.77 1.66
N ALA A 43 -6.36 -12.84 1.07
CA ALA A 43 -6.52 -12.91 -0.39
C ALA A 43 -5.91 -11.69 -1.09
N ARG A 44 -6.17 -10.49 -0.56
CA ARG A 44 -5.58 -9.24 -1.05
C ARG A 44 -4.06 -9.26 -0.96
N LEU A 45 -3.49 -9.67 0.18
CA LEU A 45 -2.03 -9.74 0.36
C LEU A 45 -1.38 -10.76 -0.57
N ASP A 46 -2.06 -11.85 -0.90
CA ASP A 46 -1.58 -12.82 -1.89
C ASP A 46 -1.51 -12.18 -3.29
N VAL A 47 -2.57 -11.49 -3.73
CA VAL A 47 -2.56 -10.72 -4.99
C VAL A 47 -1.50 -9.62 -4.97
N ALA A 48 -1.38 -8.87 -3.87
CA ALA A 48 -0.41 -7.80 -3.72
C ALA A 48 1.04 -8.31 -3.89
N ARG A 49 1.34 -9.53 -3.41
CA ARG A 49 2.65 -10.18 -3.57
C ARG A 49 2.94 -10.56 -5.02
N GLU A 50 1.93 -11.01 -5.77
CA GLU A 50 2.08 -11.28 -7.20
C GLU A 50 2.34 -9.98 -7.98
N VAL A 51 1.53 -8.94 -7.76
CA VAL A 51 1.71 -7.63 -8.41
C VAL A 51 3.10 -7.04 -8.09
N LEU A 52 3.57 -7.16 -6.84
CA LEU A 52 4.90 -6.71 -6.42
C LEU A 52 6.05 -7.29 -7.25
N ARG A 53 5.90 -8.49 -7.82
CA ARG A 53 6.93 -9.12 -8.66
C ARG A 53 7.06 -8.41 -10.00
N GLU A 54 5.95 -7.94 -10.54
CA GLU A 54 5.86 -7.28 -11.86
C GLU A 54 6.19 -5.76 -11.80
N LEU A 55 6.13 -5.14 -10.63
CA LEU A 55 6.44 -3.72 -10.46
C LEU A 55 7.93 -3.39 -10.68
N ASP A 56 8.22 -2.21 -11.24
CA ASP A 56 9.58 -1.68 -11.26
C ASP A 56 10.08 -1.33 -9.84
N PHE A 57 11.37 -0.96 -9.72
CA PHE A 57 11.97 -0.66 -8.42
C PHE A 57 11.25 0.44 -7.65
N THR A 58 10.82 1.50 -8.34
CA THR A 58 10.20 2.68 -7.72
C THR A 58 8.81 2.34 -7.22
N ALA A 59 7.98 1.78 -8.10
CA ALA A 59 6.63 1.32 -7.79
C ALA A 59 6.64 0.28 -6.66
N ARG A 60 7.55 -0.69 -6.74
CA ARG A 60 7.73 -1.74 -5.72
C ARG A 60 8.12 -1.16 -4.35
N SER A 61 8.94 -0.12 -4.33
CA SER A 61 9.36 0.52 -3.07
C SER A 61 8.19 1.22 -2.38
N VAL A 62 7.35 1.92 -3.15
CA VAL A 62 6.12 2.57 -2.62
C VAL A 62 5.12 1.51 -2.15
N ALA A 63 4.89 0.46 -2.93
CA ALA A 63 4.02 -0.66 -2.55
C ALA A 63 4.44 -1.30 -1.22
N ARG A 64 5.73 -1.56 -1.02
CA ARG A 64 6.26 -2.11 0.24
C ARG A 64 6.01 -1.19 1.43
N TRP A 65 6.21 0.11 1.24
CA TRP A 65 5.93 1.10 2.27
C TRP A 65 4.44 1.12 2.64
N LEU A 66 3.53 1.05 1.66
CA LEU A 66 2.09 0.95 1.88
C LEU A 66 1.70 -0.32 2.65
N MET A 67 2.30 -1.47 2.34
CA MET A 67 2.05 -2.72 3.08
C MET A 67 2.47 -2.63 4.54
N GLN A 68 3.60 -1.98 4.84
CA GLN A 68 4.04 -1.76 6.22
C GLN A 68 3.07 -0.84 6.97
N ALA A 69 2.64 0.25 6.33
CA ALA A 69 1.66 1.17 6.89
C ALA A 69 0.30 0.50 7.14
N GLY A 70 -0.16 -0.35 6.21
CA GLY A 70 -1.37 -1.15 6.36
C GLY A 70 -1.29 -2.14 7.53
N ALA A 71 -0.16 -2.83 7.68
CA ALA A 71 0.06 -3.76 8.79
C ALA A 71 0.07 -3.06 10.16
N GLU A 72 0.64 -1.85 10.26
CA GLU A 72 0.57 -1.04 11.48
C GLU A 72 -0.87 -0.67 11.82
N ARG A 73 -1.66 -0.21 10.85
CA ARG A 73 -3.07 0.12 11.07
C ARG A 73 -3.86 -1.11 11.51
N GLY A 74 -3.66 -2.26 10.88
CA GLY A 74 -4.31 -3.51 11.27
C GLY A 74 -4.03 -3.88 12.73
N ARG A 75 -2.77 -3.74 13.18
CA ARG A 75 -2.39 -3.98 14.59
C ARG A 75 -3.07 -3.01 15.55
N VAL A 76 -3.12 -1.72 15.21
CA VAL A 76 -3.80 -0.71 16.03
C VAL A 76 -5.31 -1.00 16.14
N GLN A 77 -5.96 -1.41 15.05
CA GLN A 77 -7.38 -1.76 15.06
C GLN A 77 -7.64 -3.02 15.89
N ALA A 78 -6.80 -4.04 15.74
CA ALA A 78 -6.90 -5.27 16.53
C ALA A 78 -6.76 -4.98 18.04
N TRP A 79 -5.83 -4.10 18.43
CA TRP A 79 -5.70 -3.68 19.83
C TRP A 79 -6.94 -2.94 20.35
N LYS A 80 -7.50 -2.00 19.56
CA LYS A 80 -8.72 -1.28 19.92
C LYS A 80 -9.95 -2.20 20.05
N ALA A 81 -10.03 -3.25 19.24
CA ALA A 81 -11.11 -4.23 19.33
C ALA A 81 -11.00 -5.16 20.55
N ALA A 82 -9.80 -5.28 21.14
CA ALA A 82 -9.53 -6.14 22.29
C ALA A 82 -9.53 -5.41 23.65
N ALA A 83 -9.66 -4.08 23.65
CA ALA A 83 -9.70 -3.22 24.83
C ALA A 83 -11.13 -2.83 25.21
#